data_AF-A0A6I2KSK3-F1
#
_entry.id   AF-A0A6I2KSK3-F1
#
_cell.length_a   1.000
_cell.length_b   1.000
_cell.length_c   1.000
_cell.angle_alpha   90.00
_cell.angle_beta   90.00
_cell.angle_gamma   90.00
#
_symmetry.space_group_name_H-M   'P 1'
#
loop_
_entity.id
_entity.type
_entity.pdbx_description
1 polymer ?
#
loop_
_entity_poly.entity_id
_entity_poly.type
_entity_poly.pdbx_seq_one_letter_code
_entity_poly.pdbx_strand_id
1 'polypeptide(L)'
;MSATPTIVMQQVESSQFAAIGHVPELSLLAIKFHPKKKTGESDIYHYQNVSAEMFAEFLGADSQGSFFIQRIKKFDAQFPYTKVDQTQFNHTAPQPVVNTPAESVAAPALTKELLAVALNGRSTPFDLTAEERAHAKAAGLVVIFGAGGYPLKLRGAIPDYFRQLGESTVVIANVSVELLDGGADVGPIYRTTVPHATFDIMEDGIVYCRGIVISVVDLGGAA
;
A
#
# COMPACT_ATOMS: atom_id res chain seq x y z
N MET A 1 -20.36 4.90 -11.42
CA MET A 1 -18.96 5.19 -11.09
C MET A 1 -18.38 3.90 -10.53
N SER A 2 -17.73 3.10 -11.38
CA SER A 2 -17.31 1.74 -11.02
C SER A 2 -15.83 1.77 -10.68
N ALA A 3 -15.50 1.60 -9.39
CA ALA A 3 -14.13 1.48 -8.92
C ALA A 3 -13.50 0.24 -9.56
N THR A 4 -12.42 0.41 -10.31
CA THR A 4 -11.68 -0.71 -10.90
C THR A 4 -10.93 -1.44 -9.79
N PRO A 5 -11.26 -2.70 -9.47
CA PRO A 5 -10.63 -3.41 -8.37
C PRO A 5 -9.17 -3.74 -8.71
N THR A 6 -8.25 -3.33 -7.83
CA THR A 6 -6.82 -3.64 -7.94
C THR A 6 -6.58 -5.08 -7.50
N ILE A 7 -6.14 -5.93 -8.44
CA ILE A 7 -5.89 -7.36 -8.19
C ILE A 7 -4.38 -7.59 -8.12
N VAL A 8 -3.89 -8.01 -6.97
CA VAL A 8 -2.45 -8.32 -6.79
C VAL A 8 -2.14 -9.67 -7.43
N MET A 9 -1.37 -9.65 -8.52
CA MET A 9 -0.94 -10.82 -9.26
C MET A 9 0.35 -11.41 -8.65
N GLN A 10 0.26 -12.60 -8.08
CA GLN A 10 1.39 -13.38 -7.63
C GLN A 10 1.91 -14.25 -8.78
N GLN A 11 3.20 -14.11 -9.08
CA GLN A 11 3.86 -14.99 -10.03
C GLN A 11 3.95 -16.39 -9.42
N VAL A 12 3.59 -17.41 -10.20
CA VAL A 12 3.57 -18.78 -9.73
C VAL A 12 4.31 -19.70 -10.66
N GLU A 13 4.97 -20.71 -10.09
CA GLU A 13 5.69 -21.74 -10.85
C GLU A 13 4.71 -22.81 -11.37
N SER A 14 3.87 -22.42 -12.32
CA SER A 14 2.95 -23.34 -13.02
C SER A 14 3.34 -23.46 -14.48
N SER A 15 3.27 -24.67 -15.06
CA SER A 15 3.51 -24.83 -16.50
C SER A 15 2.43 -24.15 -17.37
N GLN A 16 1.27 -23.83 -16.79
CA GLN A 16 0.12 -23.24 -17.51
C GLN A 16 -0.09 -21.76 -17.20
N PHE A 17 0.24 -21.30 -15.99
CA PHE A 17 -0.03 -19.93 -15.53
C PHE A 17 1.27 -19.16 -15.36
N ALA A 18 1.29 -17.94 -15.89
CA ALA A 18 2.37 -17.01 -15.65
C ALA A 18 2.21 -16.28 -14.31
N ALA A 19 0.96 -15.96 -13.94
CA ALA A 19 0.64 -15.34 -12.66
C ALA A 19 -0.83 -15.59 -12.29
N ILE A 20 -1.12 -15.56 -11.00
CA ILE A 20 -2.48 -15.66 -10.44
C ILE A 20 -2.66 -14.60 -9.36
N GLY A 21 -3.83 -14.01 -9.22
CA GLY A 21 -4.10 -12.98 -8.21
C GLY A 21 -5.52 -13.09 -7.68
N HIS A 22 -5.75 -12.70 -6.44
CA HIS A 22 -7.08 -12.81 -5.82
C HIS A 22 -7.43 -11.57 -5.05
N VAL A 23 -8.72 -11.20 -5.09
CA VAL A 23 -9.30 -10.12 -4.30
C VAL A 23 -10.31 -10.72 -3.35
N PRO A 24 -10.01 -10.79 -2.03
CA PRO A 24 -10.92 -11.35 -1.04
C PRO A 24 -12.21 -10.55 -0.92
N GLU A 25 -12.11 -9.22 -1.02
CA GLU A 25 -13.24 -8.28 -0.94
C GLU A 25 -14.32 -8.55 -2.00
N LEU A 26 -13.93 -9.07 -3.16
CA LEU A 26 -14.82 -9.33 -4.29
C LEU A 26 -14.94 -10.81 -4.63
N SER A 27 -14.28 -11.68 -3.86
CA SER A 27 -14.15 -13.11 -4.15
C SER A 27 -13.77 -13.37 -5.62
N LEU A 28 -12.81 -12.58 -6.12
CA LEU A 28 -12.45 -12.52 -7.53
C LEU A 28 -11.03 -13.03 -7.73
N LEU A 29 -10.90 -14.11 -8.50
CA LEU A 29 -9.63 -14.71 -8.88
C LEU A 29 -9.28 -14.31 -10.31
N ALA A 30 -8.08 -13.82 -10.50
CA ALA A 30 -7.49 -13.53 -11.78
C ALA A 30 -6.39 -14.54 -12.11
N ILE A 31 -6.40 -15.03 -13.35
CA ILE A 31 -5.39 -15.96 -13.84
C ILE A 31 -4.83 -15.42 -15.16
N LYS A 32 -3.52 -15.22 -15.19
CA LYS A 32 -2.76 -14.86 -16.37
C LYS A 32 -2.07 -16.12 -16.92
N PHE A 33 -2.40 -16.49 -18.13
CA PHE A 33 -1.77 -17.61 -18.83
C PHE A 33 -0.45 -17.18 -19.47
N HIS A 34 0.44 -18.17 -19.68
CA HIS A 34 1.67 -17.92 -20.43
C HIS A 34 1.38 -17.40 -21.84
N PRO A 35 2.21 -16.46 -22.35
CA PRO A 35 2.00 -15.89 -23.67
C PRO A 35 2.10 -16.95 -24.76
N LYS A 36 1.21 -16.88 -25.76
CA LYS A 36 1.26 -17.81 -26.90
C LYS A 36 2.45 -17.47 -27.79
N LYS A 37 3.29 -18.46 -28.11
CA LYS A 37 4.48 -18.31 -28.99
C LYS A 37 4.23 -17.65 -30.35
N LYS A 38 2.98 -17.62 -30.84
CA LYS A 38 2.61 -17.03 -32.15
C LYS A 38 2.36 -15.53 -32.11
N THR A 39 1.86 -14.98 -31.01
CA THR A 39 1.45 -13.57 -30.88
C THR A 39 2.15 -12.84 -29.75
N GLY A 40 2.75 -13.56 -28.80
CA GLY A 40 3.41 -12.96 -27.63
C GLY A 40 2.43 -12.43 -26.57
N GLU A 41 1.13 -12.60 -26.76
CA GLU A 41 0.10 -12.08 -25.87
C GLU A 41 -0.34 -13.13 -24.83
N SER A 42 -0.47 -12.69 -23.58
CA SER A 42 -0.95 -13.50 -22.45
C SER A 42 -2.46 -13.34 -22.23
N ASP A 43 -3.23 -14.41 -22.36
CA ASP A 43 -4.66 -14.36 -22.08
C ASP A 43 -4.90 -14.23 -20.56
N ILE A 44 -5.74 -13.28 -20.13
CA ILE A 44 -6.12 -13.08 -18.72
C ILE A 44 -7.61 -13.37 -18.53
N TYR A 45 -7.94 -14.13 -17.49
CA TYR A 45 -9.30 -14.50 -17.14
C TYR A 45 -9.59 -14.15 -15.68
N HIS A 46 -10.76 -13.56 -15.44
CA HIS A 46 -11.35 -13.40 -14.12
C HIS A 46 -12.34 -14.51 -13.84
N TYR A 47 -12.24 -15.15 -12.70
CA TYR A 47 -13.19 -16.10 -12.12
C TYR A 47 -13.80 -15.45 -10.89
N GLN A 48 -15.12 -15.41 -10.81
CA GLN A 48 -15.84 -14.90 -9.64
C GLN A 48 -16.21 -16.04 -8.69
N ASN A 49 -16.63 -15.71 -7.47
CA ASN A 49 -17.01 -16.63 -6.39
C ASN A 49 -15.86 -17.49 -5.84
N VAL A 50 -14.60 -17.06 -6.00
CA VAL A 50 -13.45 -17.74 -5.41
C VAL A 50 -13.16 -17.09 -4.05
N SER A 51 -13.23 -17.83 -2.95
CA SER A 51 -12.90 -17.30 -1.63
C SER A 51 -11.40 -17.24 -1.37
N ALA A 52 -10.98 -16.45 -0.37
CA ALA A 52 -9.58 -16.34 0.04
C ALA A 52 -9.01 -17.69 0.51
N GLU A 53 -9.84 -18.50 1.17
CA GLU A 53 -9.47 -19.84 1.63
C GLU A 53 -9.19 -20.76 0.44
N MET A 54 -10.07 -20.75 -0.58
CA MET A 54 -9.86 -21.52 -1.80
C MET A 54 -8.62 -21.05 -2.58
N PHE A 55 -8.31 -19.76 -2.53
CA PHE A 55 -7.08 -19.22 -3.12
C PHE A 55 -5.82 -19.66 -2.36
N ALA A 56 -5.87 -19.71 -1.03
CA ALA A 56 -4.78 -20.24 -0.22
C ALA A 56 -4.53 -21.74 -0.49
N GLU A 57 -5.61 -22.53 -0.62
CA GLU A 57 -5.52 -23.93 -1.07
C GLU A 57 -4.94 -24.03 -2.49
N PHE A 58 -5.34 -23.12 -3.38
CA PHE A 58 -4.85 -23.07 -4.75
C PHE A 58 -3.35 -22.75 -4.82
N LEU A 59 -2.86 -21.85 -3.97
CA LEU A 59 -1.43 -21.52 -3.86
C LEU A 59 -0.62 -22.67 -3.26
N GLY A 60 -1.16 -23.34 -2.23
CA GLY A 60 -0.51 -24.45 -1.54
C GLY A 60 -0.60 -25.81 -2.24
N ALA A 61 -1.35 -25.91 -3.34
CA ALA A 61 -1.52 -27.17 -4.06
C ALA A 61 -0.22 -27.62 -4.77
N ASP A 62 0.14 -28.90 -4.64
CA ASP A 62 1.29 -29.53 -5.31
C ASP A 62 1.29 -29.33 -6.84
N SER A 63 0.10 -29.19 -7.44
CA SER A 63 -0.07 -28.89 -8.85
C SER A 63 -1.20 -27.90 -9.07
N GLN A 64 -0.85 -26.61 -9.07
CA GLN A 64 -1.78 -25.51 -9.33
C GLN A 64 -2.53 -25.71 -10.66
N GLY A 65 -1.85 -26.12 -11.73
CA GLY A 65 -2.51 -26.42 -13.01
C GLY A 65 -3.59 -27.50 -12.90
N SER A 66 -3.30 -28.59 -12.18
CA SER A 66 -4.25 -29.69 -11.98
C SER A 66 -5.39 -29.29 -11.05
N PHE A 67 -5.09 -28.54 -9.99
CA PHE A 67 -6.10 -27.99 -9.07
C PHE A 67 -7.07 -27.08 -9.82
N PHE A 68 -6.56 -26.14 -10.63
CA PHE A 68 -7.39 -25.26 -11.44
C PHE A 68 -8.31 -26.05 -12.37
N ILE A 69 -7.77 -27.05 -13.09
CA ILE A 69 -8.58 -27.85 -14.01
C ILE A 69 -9.67 -28.64 -13.26
N GLN A 70 -9.35 -29.23 -12.10
CA GLN A 70 -10.27 -30.10 -11.36
C GLN A 70 -11.26 -29.37 -10.45
N ARG A 71 -10.88 -28.23 -9.87
CA ARG A 71 -11.65 -27.49 -8.86
C ARG A 71 -12.28 -26.20 -9.39
N ILE A 72 -11.70 -25.56 -10.41
CA ILE A 72 -12.23 -24.29 -10.95
C ILE A 72 -12.83 -24.51 -12.34
N LYS A 73 -12.03 -24.98 -13.31
CA LYS A 73 -12.47 -25.17 -14.70
C LYS A 73 -13.56 -26.23 -14.86
N LYS A 74 -13.52 -27.30 -14.06
CA LYS A 74 -14.56 -28.35 -14.05
C LYS A 74 -15.90 -27.86 -13.50
N PHE A 75 -15.88 -26.78 -12.73
CA PHE A 75 -17.05 -26.19 -12.07
C PHE A 75 -17.33 -24.79 -12.63
N ASP A 76 -17.37 -24.65 -13.96
CA ASP A 76 -17.59 -23.37 -14.64
C ASP A 76 -18.93 -22.72 -14.27
N ALA A 77 -19.94 -23.52 -13.90
CA ALA A 77 -21.22 -23.04 -13.39
C ALA A 77 -21.14 -22.39 -12.00
N GLN A 78 -20.18 -22.79 -11.15
CA GLN A 78 -19.95 -22.19 -9.82
C GLN A 78 -18.99 -21.00 -9.90
N PHE A 79 -18.01 -21.06 -10.80
CA PHE A 79 -16.98 -20.05 -11.01
C PHE A 79 -17.13 -19.43 -12.40
N PRO A 80 -18.13 -18.55 -12.59
CA PRO A 80 -18.31 -17.88 -13.87
C PRO A 80 -17.07 -17.06 -14.19
N TYR A 81 -16.58 -17.19 -15.42
CA TYR A 81 -15.36 -16.56 -15.86
C TYR A 81 -15.56 -15.58 -17.01
N THR A 82 -14.79 -14.51 -17.01
CA THR A 82 -14.78 -13.51 -18.09
C THR A 82 -13.35 -13.28 -18.54
N LYS A 83 -13.13 -13.35 -19.86
CA LYS A 83 -11.85 -12.95 -20.45
C LYS A 83 -11.74 -11.44 -20.35
N VAL A 84 -10.66 -10.96 -19.78
CA VAL A 84 -10.41 -9.52 -19.64
C VAL A 84 -9.25 -9.13 -20.54
N ASP A 85 -9.40 -7.99 -21.19
CA ASP A 85 -8.38 -7.43 -22.05
C ASP A 85 -7.15 -7.03 -21.22
N GLN A 86 -5.95 -7.38 -21.68
CA GLN A 86 -4.70 -7.07 -20.97
C GLN A 86 -4.49 -5.57 -20.73
N THR A 87 -5.17 -4.73 -21.52
CA THR A 87 -5.17 -3.27 -21.42
C THR A 87 -6.11 -2.73 -20.33
N GLN A 88 -7.16 -3.47 -19.98
CA GLN A 88 -8.03 -3.18 -18.83
C GLN A 88 -7.54 -3.86 -17.55
N PHE A 89 -6.63 -4.81 -17.70
CA PHE A 89 -5.91 -5.44 -16.62
C PHE A 89 -4.67 -4.62 -16.27
N ASN A 90 -4.74 -3.83 -15.20
CA ASN A 90 -3.52 -3.26 -14.61
C ASN A 90 -2.69 -4.41 -14.02
N HIS A 91 -1.80 -4.94 -14.85
CA HIS A 91 -0.84 -5.97 -14.55
C HIS A 91 0.33 -5.34 -13.80
N THR A 92 0.23 -5.18 -12.49
CA THR A 92 1.42 -4.81 -11.72
C THR A 92 2.21 -6.09 -11.39
N ALA A 93 3.04 -6.54 -12.34
CA ALA A 93 4.26 -7.29 -12.09
C ALA A 93 5.43 -6.51 -12.73
N PRO A 94 6.65 -6.54 -12.17
CA PRO A 94 7.47 -5.33 -12.04
C PRO A 94 8.30 -4.92 -13.28
N GLN A 95 8.12 -3.66 -13.73
CA GLN A 95 9.09 -2.70 -14.36
C GLN A 95 9.43 -2.84 -15.86
N PRO A 96 9.92 -1.82 -16.63
CA PRO A 96 10.16 -0.37 -16.40
C PRO A 96 9.43 0.57 -17.41
N VAL A 97 9.08 1.80 -17.00
CA VAL A 97 8.52 2.84 -17.89
C VAL A 97 9.62 3.76 -18.44
N VAL A 98 9.77 3.81 -19.76
CA VAL A 98 10.39 4.95 -20.49
C VAL A 98 9.37 5.42 -21.50
N ASN A 99 8.88 6.64 -21.29
CA ASN A 99 8.55 7.63 -22.31
C ASN A 99 8.45 8.96 -21.56
N THR A 100 9.57 9.68 -21.54
CA THR A 100 9.72 11.05 -21.05
C THR A 100 10.41 11.83 -22.18
N PRO A 101 10.31 13.17 -22.27
CA PRO A 101 11.17 14.01 -21.40
C PRO A 101 10.49 15.36 -21.03
N ALA A 102 10.47 15.86 -19.80
CA ALA A 102 11.17 15.62 -18.54
C ALA A 102 10.21 16.11 -17.43
N GLU A 103 10.05 15.48 -16.28
CA GLU A 103 11.13 15.17 -15.35
C GLU A 103 10.77 13.95 -14.48
N SER A 104 11.59 12.91 -14.61
CA SER A 104 11.95 11.95 -13.56
C SER A 104 10.89 11.10 -12.83
N VAL A 105 10.42 10.07 -13.54
CA VAL A 105 10.36 8.63 -13.15
C VAL A 105 10.87 8.24 -11.74
N ALA A 106 10.07 7.53 -10.91
CA ALA A 106 10.56 6.56 -9.89
C ALA A 106 9.45 5.71 -9.20
N ALA A 107 9.42 4.38 -9.46
CA ALA A 107 9.05 3.26 -8.57
C ALA A 107 7.63 3.25 -7.90
N PRO A 108 7.09 2.12 -7.37
CA PRO A 108 5.83 2.14 -6.63
C PRO A 108 6.09 2.88 -5.31
N ALA A 109 5.96 4.20 -5.33
CA ALA A 109 6.37 5.06 -4.23
C ALA A 109 5.43 4.80 -3.05
N LEU A 110 6.00 4.32 -1.95
CA LEU A 110 5.38 4.26 -0.63
C LEU A 110 4.52 5.53 -0.43
N THR A 111 3.20 5.41 -0.38
CA THR A 111 2.31 6.58 -0.21
C THR A 111 2.07 6.86 1.26
N LYS A 112 1.71 8.11 1.60
CA LYS A 112 1.46 8.52 2.99
C LYS A 112 0.40 7.67 3.68
N GLU A 113 -0.64 7.26 2.94
CA GLU A 113 -1.72 6.40 3.43
C GLU A 113 -1.21 4.97 3.69
N LEU A 114 -0.45 4.40 2.75
CA LEU A 114 0.06 3.04 2.85
C LEU A 114 1.06 2.90 4.02
N LEU A 115 1.90 3.93 4.20
CA LEU A 115 2.80 3.99 5.35
C LEU A 115 2.02 4.16 6.66
N ALA A 116 1.00 5.04 6.72
CA ALA A 116 0.19 5.19 7.92
C ALA A 116 -0.51 3.89 8.31
N VAL A 117 -1.10 3.16 7.35
CA VAL A 117 -1.71 1.85 7.59
C VAL A 117 -0.68 0.83 8.11
N ALA A 118 0.52 0.80 7.54
CA ALA A 118 1.58 -0.11 7.97
C ALA A 118 2.12 0.18 9.39
N LEU A 119 1.97 1.42 9.86
CA LEU A 119 2.36 1.86 11.19
C LEU A 119 1.21 1.81 12.22
N ASN A 120 -0.04 1.73 11.76
CA ASN A 120 -1.23 1.77 12.61
C ASN A 120 -1.36 0.51 13.48
N GLY A 121 -1.56 0.71 14.78
CA GLY A 121 -1.72 -0.36 15.77
C GLY A 121 -0.40 -0.92 16.31
N ARG A 122 0.75 -0.30 16.02
CA ARG A 122 2.04 -0.74 16.57
C ARG A 122 2.16 -0.43 18.05
N SER A 123 2.72 -1.36 18.81
CA SER A 123 2.96 -1.16 20.24
C SER A 123 4.26 -0.39 20.53
N THR A 124 4.32 0.27 21.69
CA THR A 124 5.57 0.83 22.21
C THR A 124 6.55 -0.27 22.64
N PRO A 125 7.89 -0.06 22.53
CA PRO A 125 8.55 1.13 21.98
C PRO A 125 8.49 1.19 20.45
N PHE A 126 7.96 2.31 19.93
CA PHE A 126 7.82 2.56 18.49
C PHE A 126 9.02 3.36 17.96
N ASP A 127 9.73 2.81 16.99
CA ASP A 127 10.63 3.56 16.11
C ASP A 127 10.55 2.96 14.69
N LEU A 128 10.93 3.75 13.69
CA LEU A 128 10.95 3.28 12.31
C LEU A 128 12.23 2.47 12.07
N THR A 129 12.12 1.33 11.39
CA THR A 129 13.30 0.59 10.95
C THR A 129 14.12 1.41 9.94
N ALA A 130 15.40 1.08 9.79
CA ALA A 130 16.28 1.76 8.84
C ALA A 130 15.73 1.70 7.41
N GLU A 131 15.10 0.58 7.05
CA GLU A 131 14.45 0.37 5.75
C GLU A 131 13.21 1.24 5.59
N GLU A 132 12.29 1.24 6.56
CA GLU A 132 11.10 2.11 6.52
C GLU A 132 11.47 3.59 6.46
N ARG A 133 12.51 3.98 7.19
CA ARG A 133 13.03 5.34 7.14
C ARG A 133 13.65 5.67 5.77
N ALA A 134 14.35 4.72 5.16
CA ALA A 134 14.90 4.87 3.82
C ALA A 134 13.79 4.93 2.75
N HIS A 135 12.76 4.09 2.86
CA HIS A 135 11.60 4.11 1.97
C HIS A 135 10.79 5.40 2.11
N ALA A 136 10.53 5.86 3.34
CA ALA A 136 9.88 7.14 3.59
C ALA A 136 10.73 8.30 3.04
N LYS A 137 12.06 8.26 3.23
CA LYS A 137 12.96 9.27 2.65
C LYS A 137 12.92 9.27 1.13
N ALA A 138 13.01 8.09 0.50
CA ALA A 138 12.98 7.93 -0.95
C ALA A 138 11.64 8.35 -1.56
N ALA A 139 10.54 8.16 -0.83
CA ALA A 139 9.20 8.58 -1.26
C ALA A 139 8.86 10.03 -0.88
N GLY A 140 9.79 10.78 -0.29
CA GLY A 140 9.52 12.15 0.15
C GLY A 140 8.42 12.23 1.21
N LEU A 141 8.38 11.28 2.15
CA LEU A 141 7.42 11.22 3.24
C LEU A 141 8.08 11.57 4.58
N VAL A 142 7.41 12.44 5.33
CA VAL A 142 7.75 12.82 6.68
C VAL A 142 6.76 12.16 7.62
N VAL A 143 7.28 11.33 8.53
CA VAL A 143 6.50 10.75 9.62
C VAL A 143 6.76 11.59 10.87
N ILE A 144 5.70 12.14 11.44
CA ILE A 144 5.74 12.99 12.63
C ILE A 144 4.93 12.29 13.71
N PHE A 145 5.54 12.05 14.86
CA PHE A 145 4.86 11.42 16.00
C PHE A 145 5.42 11.94 17.30
N GLY A 146 4.59 12.08 18.32
CA GLY A 146 5.01 12.47 19.66
C GLY A 146 3.90 12.31 20.67
N ALA A 147 4.31 12.22 21.93
CA ALA A 147 3.44 12.14 23.09
C ALA A 147 3.31 13.52 23.72
N GLY A 148 2.17 13.82 24.34
CA GLY A 148 2.02 15.03 25.15
C GLY A 148 3.12 15.08 26.23
N GLY A 149 3.83 16.21 26.31
CA GLY A 149 4.97 16.40 27.23
C GLY A 149 6.33 15.93 26.71
N TYR A 150 6.42 15.49 25.46
CA TYR A 150 7.69 15.17 24.79
C TYR A 150 7.80 15.87 23.45
N PRO A 151 9.02 16.21 23.00
CA PRO A 151 9.23 16.82 21.70
C PRO A 151 8.76 15.88 20.58
N LEU A 152 8.05 16.45 19.60
CA LEU A 152 7.66 15.76 18.37
C LEU A 152 8.89 15.17 17.66
N LYS A 153 8.82 13.89 17.31
CA LYS A 153 9.86 13.17 16.57
C LYS A 153 9.51 13.14 15.10
N LEU A 154 10.50 13.42 14.26
CA LEU A 154 10.41 13.33 12.80
C LEU A 154 11.26 12.16 12.31
N ARG A 155 10.72 11.41 11.33
CA ARG A 155 11.41 10.31 10.63
C ARG A 155 11.10 10.38 9.13
N GLY A 156 11.97 9.76 8.33
CA GLY A 156 11.84 9.74 6.87
C GLY A 156 12.57 10.89 6.19
N ALA A 157 11.89 11.55 5.25
CA ALA A 157 12.38 12.68 4.46
C ALA A 157 12.41 13.99 5.28
N ILE A 158 13.22 14.04 6.33
CA ILE A 158 13.30 15.23 7.18
C ILE A 158 13.91 16.39 6.37
N PRO A 159 13.15 17.47 6.11
CA PRO A 159 13.68 18.60 5.36
C PRO A 159 14.56 19.46 6.26
N ASP A 160 15.63 20.05 5.71
CA ASP A 160 16.58 20.89 6.47
C ASP A 160 15.91 22.12 7.11
N TYR A 161 14.78 22.56 6.57
CA TYR A 161 14.00 23.72 7.03
C TYR A 161 12.95 23.38 8.10
N PHE A 162 13.09 22.25 8.82
CA PHE A 162 12.23 21.96 9.95
C PHE A 162 12.64 22.79 11.18
N ARG A 163 11.66 23.33 11.91
CA ARG A 163 11.87 24.06 13.15
C ARG A 163 10.84 23.65 14.17
N GLN A 164 11.30 23.07 15.27
CA GLN A 164 10.43 22.78 16.40
C GLN A 164 10.20 24.05 17.22
N LEU A 165 8.92 24.37 17.47
CA LEU A 165 8.48 25.49 18.28
C LEU A 165 7.82 24.94 19.55
N GLY A 166 8.59 24.89 20.64
CA GLY A 166 8.11 24.29 21.90
C GLY A 166 7.96 22.77 21.82
N GLU A 167 7.08 22.20 22.64
CA GLU A 167 6.96 20.75 22.79
C GLU A 167 5.93 20.13 21.84
N SER A 168 4.90 20.89 21.47
CA SER A 168 3.73 20.42 20.71
C SER A 168 3.65 20.94 19.27
N THR A 169 4.50 21.88 18.86
CA THR A 169 4.41 22.49 17.52
C THR A 169 5.69 22.29 16.73
N VAL A 170 5.56 21.88 15.47
CA VAL A 170 6.65 21.86 14.50
C VAL A 170 6.25 22.63 13.25
N VAL A 171 7.17 23.43 12.75
CA VAL A 171 7.01 24.13 11.47
C VAL A 171 7.97 23.51 10.48
N ILE A 172 7.47 23.15 9.32
CA ILE A 172 8.25 22.54 8.24
C ILE A 172 8.07 23.41 7.00
N ALA A 173 9.14 24.08 6.57
CA ALA A 173 9.09 25.09 5.52
C ALA A 173 8.03 26.17 5.83
N ASN A 174 6.88 26.16 5.15
CA ASN A 174 5.77 27.11 5.36
C ASN A 174 4.54 26.48 6.03
N VAL A 175 4.64 25.24 6.50
CA VAL A 175 3.54 24.48 7.07
C VAL A 175 3.73 24.29 8.56
N SER A 176 2.73 24.67 9.34
CA SER A 176 2.67 24.38 10.77
C SER A 176 1.90 23.09 11.05
N VAL A 177 2.47 22.27 11.91
CA VAL A 177 1.86 21.06 12.46
C VAL A 177 1.81 21.24 13.97
N GLU A 178 0.61 21.31 14.51
CA GLU A 178 0.35 21.51 15.94
C GLU A 178 -0.27 20.25 16.53
N LEU A 179 0.32 19.71 17.60
CA LEU A 179 -0.26 18.66 18.41
C LEU A 179 -1.22 19.30 19.43
N LEU A 180 -2.50 19.00 19.29
CA LEU A 180 -3.56 19.47 20.19
C LEU A 180 -4.04 18.32 21.06
N ASP A 181 -4.47 18.64 22.28
CA ASP A 181 -5.18 17.68 23.12
C ASP A 181 -6.61 17.48 22.57
N GLY A 182 -6.92 16.28 22.09
CA GLY A 182 -8.26 15.94 21.57
C GLY A 182 -9.25 15.49 22.66
N GLY A 183 -8.84 15.50 23.93
CA GLY A 183 -9.61 15.01 25.07
C GLY A 183 -9.42 13.52 25.35
N ALA A 184 -9.88 13.08 26.53
CA ALA A 184 -9.65 11.74 27.08
C ALA A 184 -10.14 10.58 26.19
N ASP A 185 -11.18 10.80 25.38
CA ASP A 185 -11.77 9.78 24.50
C ASP A 185 -11.16 9.72 23.08
N VAL A 186 -10.51 10.80 22.62
CA VAL A 186 -10.02 10.92 21.23
C VAL A 186 -8.48 10.87 21.17
N GLY A 187 -7.82 11.16 22.28
CA GLY A 187 -6.36 11.29 22.37
C GLY A 187 -5.84 12.53 21.65
N PRO A 188 -4.52 12.75 21.63
CA PRO A 188 -3.93 13.90 20.96
C PRO A 188 -4.18 13.86 19.44
N ILE A 189 -4.55 15.01 18.87
CA ILE A 189 -4.83 15.19 17.43
C ILE A 189 -3.84 16.17 16.82
N TYR A 190 -3.51 15.97 15.54
CA TYR A 190 -2.67 16.93 14.81
C TYR A 190 -3.54 17.89 14.03
N ARG A 191 -3.22 19.18 14.12
CA ARG A 191 -3.79 20.23 13.30
C ARG A 191 -2.77 20.69 12.29
N THR A 192 -3.11 20.55 11.01
CA THR A 192 -2.32 21.06 9.91
C THR A 192 -3.22 21.34 8.70
N THR A 193 -2.77 22.25 7.83
CA THR A 193 -3.50 22.67 6.62
C THR A 193 -3.19 21.81 5.40
N VAL A 194 -2.21 20.90 5.51
CA VAL A 194 -1.81 20.00 4.42
C VAL A 194 -2.48 18.62 4.53
N PRO A 195 -2.72 17.94 3.39
CA PRO A 195 -3.29 16.60 3.40
C PRO A 195 -2.30 15.60 4.02
N HIS A 196 -2.74 14.92 5.08
CA HIS A 196 -1.94 14.02 5.89
C HIS A 196 -2.72 12.73 6.19
N ALA A 197 -1.98 11.65 6.45
CA ALA A 197 -2.56 10.39 6.94
C ALA A 197 -2.22 10.21 8.43
N THR A 198 -3.13 9.64 9.21
CA THR A 198 -2.95 9.42 10.65
C THR A 198 -2.75 7.93 10.96
N PHE A 199 -1.98 7.63 12.01
CA PHE A 199 -1.82 6.27 12.53
C PHE A 199 -1.74 6.28 14.06
N ASP A 200 -2.22 5.21 14.69
CA ASP A 200 -2.24 5.05 16.13
C ASP A 200 -1.11 4.13 16.62
N ILE A 201 -0.44 4.55 17.69
CA ILE A 201 0.56 3.78 18.44
C ILE A 201 -0.09 3.36 19.75
N MET A 202 -0.01 2.08 20.07
CA MET A 202 -0.64 1.46 21.23
C MET A 202 0.36 1.28 22.38
N GLU A 203 -0.07 1.43 23.63
CA GLU A 203 0.66 1.01 24.84
C GLU A 203 -0.34 0.36 25.78
N ASP A 204 -0.05 -0.86 26.25
CA ASP A 204 -0.94 -1.64 27.14
C ASP A 204 -2.41 -1.74 26.65
N GLY A 205 -2.61 -1.77 25.33
CA GLY A 205 -3.94 -1.91 24.70
C GLY A 205 -4.73 -0.60 24.59
N ILE A 206 -4.13 0.55 24.95
CA ILE A 206 -4.70 1.89 24.83
C ILE A 206 -3.91 2.67 23.77
N VAL A 207 -4.56 3.59 23.05
CA VAL A 207 -3.87 4.52 22.15
C VAL A 207 -2.96 5.42 22.99
N TYR A 208 -1.65 5.16 22.89
CA TYR A 208 -0.62 5.92 23.58
C TYR A 208 -0.34 7.24 22.88
N CYS A 209 -0.18 7.19 21.56
CA CYS A 209 0.15 8.34 20.73
C CYS A 209 -0.45 8.18 19.34
N ARG A 210 -0.91 9.28 18.78
CA ARG A 210 -1.19 9.36 17.34
C ARG A 210 0.06 9.91 16.65
N GLY A 211 0.33 9.44 15.45
CA GLY A 211 1.29 10.01 14.53
C GLY A 211 0.62 10.38 13.21
N ILE A 212 1.31 11.20 12.42
CA ILE A 212 0.90 11.57 11.07
C ILE A 212 2.01 11.36 10.05
N VAL A 213 1.59 11.12 8.81
CA VAL A 213 2.45 11.02 7.64
C VAL A 213 2.06 12.10 6.65
N ILE A 214 3.02 12.95 6.29
CA ILE A 214 2.86 14.07 5.36
C ILE A 214 3.85 13.88 4.22
N SER A 215 3.49 14.26 2.99
CA SER A 215 4.45 14.32 1.89
C SER A 215 5.21 15.65 1.85
N VAL A 216 6.50 15.60 1.55
CA VAL A 216 7.37 16.77 1.37
C VAL A 216 6.87 17.67 0.24
N VAL A 217 6.23 17.10 -0.79
CA VAL A 217 5.64 17.89 -1.88
C VAL A 217 4.47 18.75 -1.37
N ASP A 218 3.66 18.22 -0.46
CA ASP A 218 2.56 18.95 0.18
C ASP A 218 3.09 20.03 1.15
N LEU A 219 4.30 19.84 1.68
CA LEU A 219 4.98 20.80 2.56
C LEU A 219 5.64 21.95 1.80
N GLY A 220 5.56 21.96 0.47
CA GLY A 220 6.19 22.96 -0.39
C GLY A 220 7.66 22.68 -0.70
N GLY A 221 8.14 21.46 -0.46
CA GLY A 221 9.42 20.99 -0.99
C GLY A 221 9.30 20.79 -2.49
N ALA A 222 10.20 21.41 -3.26
CA ALA A 222 10.32 21.13 -4.69
C ALA A 222 10.56 19.62 -4.88
N ALA A 223 9.72 19.00 -5.70
CA ALA A 223 9.88 17.62 -6.16
C ALA A 223 11.20 17.45 -6.94
#